data_AF-A0A2P1QQW7-F1
#
_entry.id   AF-A0A2P1QQW7-F1
#
_cell.length_a   1.000
_cell.length_b   1.000
_cell.length_c   1.000
_cell.angle_alpha   90.00
_cell.angle_beta   90.00
_cell.angle_gamma   90.00
#
_symmetry.space_group_name_H-M   'P 1'
#
loop_
_entity.id
_entity.type
_entity.pdbx_description
1 polymer ?
#
loop_
_entity_poly.entity_id
_entity_poly.type
_entity_poly.pdbx_seq_one_letter_code
_entity_poly.pdbx_strand_id
1 'polypeptide(L)' 'MAIDFPAYGQQRASNELKKQGIIVAPATVRSVWVRHDLETFSKRLKALEAFLAQGNSRINRITSASIRKKEIRKTS' A
#
# COMPACT_ATOMS: atom_id res chain seq x y z
N MET A 1 -4.98 3.11 3.74
CA MET A 1 -4.50 3.39 2.37
C MET A 1 -3.12 2.78 2.04
N ALA A 2 -2.10 2.94 2.90
CA ALA A 2 -0.76 2.36 2.63
C ALA A 2 -0.76 0.82 2.57
N ILE A 3 -1.57 0.18 3.41
CA ILE A 3 -1.77 -1.28 3.48
C ILE A 3 -2.79 -1.72 2.42
N ASP A 4 -3.91 -1.01 2.27
CA ASP A 4 -4.97 -1.37 1.31
C ASP A 4 -4.53 -1.24 -0.16
N PHE A 5 -3.65 -0.27 -0.45
CA PHE A 5 -3.13 0.03 -1.78
C PHE A 5 -1.59 0.15 -1.74
N PRO A 6 -0.87 -0.96 -1.52
CA PRO A 6 0.58 -0.94 -1.37
C PRO A 6 1.26 -0.45 -2.66
N ALA A 7 0.62 -0.64 -3.81
CA ALA A 7 1.11 -0.18 -5.12
C ALA A 7 1.05 1.34 -5.33
N TYR A 8 0.35 2.09 -4.48
CA TYR A 8 0.28 3.55 -4.65
C TYR A 8 1.62 4.20 -4.29
N GLY A 9 2.16 5.03 -5.17
CA GLY A 9 3.26 5.92 -4.82
C GLY A 9 2.79 7.06 -3.92
N GLN A 10 3.74 7.76 -3.29
CA GLN A 10 3.47 8.91 -2.41
C GLN A 10 2.59 10.00 -3.05
N GLN A 11 2.76 10.25 -4.36
CA GLN A 11 1.99 11.23 -5.10
C GLN A 11 0.54 10.77 -5.35
N ARG A 12 0.35 9.50 -5.75
CA ARG A 12 -0.99 8.93 -5.97
C ARG A 12 -1.78 8.84 -4.66
N ALA A 13 -1.10 8.49 -3.58
CA ALA A 13 -1.66 8.52 -2.23
C ALA A 13 -2.13 9.92 -1.84
N SER A 14 -1.27 10.94 -1.99
CA SER A 14 -1.64 12.34 -1.73
C SER A 14 -2.86 12.79 -2.55
N ASN A 15 -2.93 12.44 -3.84
CA ASN A 15 -4.07 12.78 -4.69
C ASN A 15 -5.37 12.11 -4.25
N GLU A 16 -5.32 10.86 -3.80
CA GLU A 16 -6.51 10.14 -3.36
C GLU A 16 -7.04 10.69 -2.03
N LEU A 17 -6.14 11.06 -1.11
CA LEU A 17 -6.50 11.76 0.13
C LEU A 17 -7.13 13.12 -0.18
N LYS A 18 -6.59 13.85 -1.17
CA LYS A 18 -7.16 15.13 -1.61
C LYS A 18 -8.60 14.99 -2.10
N LYS A 19 -8.92 13.91 -2.83
CA LYS A 19 -10.31 13.64 -3.26
C LYS A 19 -11.26 13.38 -2.08
N GLN A 20 -10.74 12.89 -0.96
CA GLN A 20 -11.48 12.69 0.29
C GLN A 20 -11.51 13.96 1.16
N GLY A 21 -11.06 15.11 0.65
CA GLY A 21 -10.99 16.37 1.39
C GLY A 21 -9.75 16.53 2.27
N ILE A 22 -8.84 15.55 2.29
CA ILE A 22 -7.61 15.59 3.10
C ILE A 22 -6.45 16.07 2.24
N ILE A 23 -6.05 17.33 2.40
CA ILE A 23 -4.92 17.91 1.66
C ILE A 23 -3.64 17.60 2.41
N VAL A 24 -2.82 16.70 1.84
CA VAL A 24 -1.53 16.31 2.42
C VAL A 24 -0.47 16.25 1.32
N ALA A 25 0.72 16.81 1.59
CA ALA A 25 1.81 16.77 0.63
C ALA A 25 2.36 15.33 0.46
N PRO A 26 2.85 14.95 -0.74
CA PRO A 26 3.47 13.64 -0.94
C PRO A 26 4.66 13.36 -0.01
N ALA A 27 5.43 14.39 0.35
CA ALA A 27 6.52 14.28 1.31
C ALA A 27 6.02 13.90 2.72
N THR A 28 4.90 14.48 3.14
CA THR A 28 4.25 14.16 4.41
C THR A 28 3.73 12.72 4.41
N VAL A 29 3.14 12.26 3.29
CA VAL A 29 2.73 10.85 3.12
C VAL A 29 3.93 9.91 3.33
N ARG A 30 5.08 10.22 2.73
CA ARG A 30 6.31 9.44 2.93
C ARG A 30 6.79 9.46 4.38
N SER A 31 6.77 10.62 5.04
CA SER A 31 7.13 10.73 6.46
C SER A 31 6.27 9.85 7.34
N VAL A 32 4.96 9.79 7.09
CA VAL A 32 4.05 8.88 7.80
C VAL A 32 4.42 7.42 7.52
N TRP A 33 4.69 7.06 6.27
CA TRP A 33 5.10 5.69 5.94
C TRP A 33 6.39 5.27 6.64
N VAL A 34 7.40 6.13 6.68
CA VAL A 34 8.67 5.86 7.39
C VAL A 34 8.43 5.60 8.88
N ARG A 35 7.57 6.39 9.53
CA ARG A 35 7.24 6.21 10.96
C ARG A 35 6.54 4.89 11.27
N HIS A 36 5.91 4.28 10.27
CA HIS A 36 5.18 3.02 10.41
C HIS A 36 5.90 1.84 9.73
N ASP A 37 7.15 1.99 9.30
CA ASP A 37 7.90 0.96 8.57
C ASP A 37 7.21 0.52 7.26
N LEU A 38 6.63 1.47 6.51
CA LEU A 38 5.86 1.27 5.29
C LEU A 38 6.44 2.04 4.09
N GLU A 39 7.69 2.49 4.16
CA GLU A 39 8.28 3.39 3.17
C GLU A 39 8.60 2.71 1.83
N THR A 40 8.69 1.38 1.81
CA THR A 40 8.90 0.60 0.58
C THR A 40 7.65 -0.18 0.19
N PHE A 41 7.56 -0.56 -1.09
CA PHE A 41 6.50 -1.44 -1.58
C PHE A 41 6.53 -2.81 -0.88
N SER A 42 7.72 -3.39 -0.71
CA SER A 42 7.90 -4.69 -0.07
C SER A 42 7.40 -4.70 1.38
N LYS A 43 7.70 -3.65 2.15
CA LYS A 43 7.22 -3.52 3.53
C LYS A 43 5.71 -3.37 3.61
N ARG A 44 5.12 -2.53 2.74
CA ARG A 44 3.66 -2.38 2.64
C ARG A 44 2.95 -3.67 2.24
N LEU A 45 3.55 -4.43 1.34
CA LEU A 45 3.02 -5.72 0.94
C LEU A 45 3.10 -6.75 2.07
N LYS A 46 4.19 -6.78 2.83
CA LYS A 46 4.32 -7.63 4.02
C LYS A 46 3.30 -7.26 5.09
N ALA A 47 3.07 -5.97 5.32
CA ALA A 47 2.05 -5.48 6.25
C ALA A 47 0.64 -5.91 5.80
N LEU A 48 0.37 -5.90 4.50
CA LEU A 48 -0.88 -6.43 3.96
C LEU A 48 -0.99 -7.94 4.15
N GLU A 49 0.04 -8.72 3.82
CA GLU A 49 0.07 -10.17 4.02
C GLU A 49 -0.21 -10.52 5.50
N ALA A 50 0.41 -9.80 6.44
CA ALA A 50 0.16 -9.95 7.88
C ALA A 50 -1.28 -9.58 8.27
N PHE A 51 -1.82 -8.50 7.71
CA PHE A 51 -3.19 -8.06 7.96
C PHE A 51 -4.23 -9.07 7.46
N LEU A 52 -3.98 -9.71 6.31
CA LEU A 52 -4.81 -10.78 5.77
C LEU A 52 -4.70 -12.06 6.60
N ALA A 53 -3.49 -12.41 7.06
CA ALA A 53 -3.26 -13.57 7.93
C ALA A 53 -3.97 -13.44 9.29
N GLN A 54 -4.21 -12.22 9.77
CA GLN A 54 -5.02 -11.94 10.96
C GLN A 54 -6.54 -12.12 10.75
N GLY A 55 -6.98 -12.57 9.57
CA GLY A 55 -8.39 -12.84 9.28
C GLY A 55 -9.18 -11.64 8.77
N ASN A 56 -8.53 -10.50 8.51
CA ASN A 56 -9.20 -9.30 8.01
C ASN A 56 -9.28 -9.31 6.48
N SER A 57 -10.44 -9.66 5.92
CA SER A 57 -10.66 -9.79 4.47
C SER A 57 -10.98 -8.45 3.79
N ARG A 58 -10.01 -7.54 3.71
CA ARG A 58 -10.10 -6.34 2.84
C ARG A 58 -9.09 -6.40 1.71
N ILE A 59 -9.47 -7.01 0.59
CA ILE A 59 -8.63 -7.07 -0.62
C ILE A 59 -9.26 -6.20 -1.71
N ASN A 60 -8.53 -5.18 -2.17
CA ASN A 60 -8.91 -4.39 -3.32
C ASN A 60 -8.39 -5.02 -4.64
N ARG A 61 -9.10 -4.83 -5.76
CA ARG A 61 -8.73 -5.28 -7.11
C ARG A 61 -7.32 -4.85 -7.57
N ILE A 62 -6.84 -3.69 -7.15
CA ILE A 62 -5.47 -3.22 -7.48
C ILE A 62 -4.40 -4.05 -6.74
N THR A 63 -4.75 -4.49 -5.54
CA THR A 63 -3.88 -5.22 -4.64
C THR A 63 -3.78 -6.69 -5.02
N SER A 64 -4.89 -7.32 -5.45
CA SER A 64 -4.87 -8.68 -6.00
C SER A 64 -3.99 -8.79 -7.26
N ALA A 65 -4.02 -7.79 -8.14
CA ALA A 65 -3.13 -7.74 -9.30
C ALA A 65 -1.63 -7.65 -8.91
N SER A 66 -1.34 -6.92 -7.83
CA SER A 66 0.04 -6.76 -7.32
C SER A 66 0.57 -8.04 -6.67
N ILE A 67 -0.28 -8.75 -5.93
CA ILE A 67 0.02 -10.08 -5.37
C ILE A 67 0.29 -11.08 -6.51
N ARG A 68 -0.60 -11.14 -7.50
CA ARG A 68 -0.47 -12.04 -8.65
C ARG A 68 0.83 -11.83 -9.44
N LYS A 69 1.25 -10.57 -9.64
CA LYS A 69 2.54 -10.26 -10.29
C LYS A 69 3.76 -10.73 -9.48
N LYS A 70 3.68 -10.77 -8.15
CA LYS A 70 4.78 -11.27 -7.30
C LYS A 70 4.86 -12.79 -7.35
N GLU A 71 3.72 -13.48 -7.42
CA GLU A 71 3.64 -14.93 -7.55
C GLU A 71 4.28 -15.41 -8.86
N ILE A 72 3.96 -14.76 -9.98
CA ILE A 72 4.55 -15.05 -11.31
C ILE A 72 6.08 -14.86 -11.31
N ARG A 73 6.61 -13.92 -10.51
CA ARG A 73 8.07 -13.65 -10.40
C ARG A 73 8.81 -14.64 -9.51
N LYS A 74 8.12 -15.38 -8.65
CA LYS A 74 8.73 -16.40 -7.77
C LYS A 74 8.85 -17.77 -8.45
N THR A 75 8.08 -18.01 -9.51
CA THR A 75 8.05 -19.27 -10.26
C THR A 75 8.93 -19.27 -11.52
N SER A 76 9.83 -18.29 -11.65
CA SER A 76 10.71 -18.12 -12.81
C SER A 76 12.18 -18.07 -12.43
#